data_AF-A0AAW6JVN8-F1
#
_entry.id   AF-A0AAW6JVN8-F1
#
_cell.length_a   1.000
_cell.length_b   1.000
_cell.length_c   1.000
_cell.angle_alpha   90.00
_cell.angle_beta   90.00
_cell.angle_gamma   90.00
#
_symmetry.space_group_name_H-M   'P 1'
#
loop_
_entity.id
_entity.type
_entity.pdbx_description
1 polymer ?
#
loop_
_entity_poly.entity_id
_entity_poly.type
_entity_poly.pdbx_seq_one_letter_code
_entity_poly.pdbx_strand_id
1 'polypeptide(L)' 'MQVELLEQLSATDAKIILERLPEKIRVALIARAVEIDYPLEAIIEMAIASFLDSEALGFADCKPGRGQ' A
#
# COMPACT_ATOMS: atom_id res chain seq x y z
N MET A 1 17.16 -20.57 -4.23
CA MET A 1 15.76 -20.23 -4.53
C MET A 1 15.82 -18.98 -5.39
N GLN A 2 15.73 -19.14 -6.72
CA GLN A 2 15.64 -17.99 -7.61
C GLN A 2 14.22 -17.47 -7.46
N VAL A 3 14.07 -16.35 -6.75
CA VAL A 3 12.82 -15.60 -6.75
C VAL A 3 12.79 -14.95 -8.11
N GLU A 4 11.90 -15.40 -9.00
CA GLU A 4 11.55 -14.60 -10.16
C GLU A 4 11.11 -13.24 -9.62
N LEU A 5 11.89 -12.20 -9.92
CA LEU A 5 11.54 -10.83 -9.58
C LEU A 5 10.30 -10.47 -10.39
N LEU A 6 9.13 -10.75 -9.81
CA LEU A 6 7.90 -10.07 -10.19
C LEU A 6 8.12 -8.61 -9.81
N GLU A 7 8.57 -7.81 -10.79
CA GLU A 7 8.80 -6.38 -10.59
C GLU A 7 7.50 -5.63 -10.27
N GLN A 8 6.35 -6.26 -10.53
CA GLN A 8 5.02 -5.70 -10.33
C GLN A 8 4.04 -6.75 -9.81
N LEU A 9 3.14 -6.32 -8.93
CA LEU A 9 2.04 -7.09 -8.38
C LEU A 9 1.05 -7.44 -9.50
N SER A 10 0.65 -8.71 -9.59
CA SER A 10 -0.37 -9.12 -10.56
C SER A 10 -1.76 -8.61 -10.14
N ALA A 11 -2.65 -8.40 -11.11
CA ALA A 11 -4.05 -8.03 -10.84
C ALA A 11 -4.77 -9.06 -9.94
N THR A 12 -4.43 -10.34 -10.08
CA THR A 12 -4.98 -11.43 -9.25
C THR A 12 -4.51 -11.28 -7.79
N ASP A 13 -3.22 -11.01 -7.57
CA ASP A 13 -2.66 -10.86 -6.24
C ASP A 13 -3.14 -9.56 -5.58
N ALA A 14 -3.24 -8.47 -6.34
CA ALA A 14 -3.84 -7.21 -5.89
C ALA A 14 -5.25 -7.41 -5.35
N LYS A 15 -6.06 -8.20 -6.05
CA LYS A 15 -7.43 -8.53 -5.60
C LYS A 15 -7.41 -9.33 -4.30
N ILE A 16 -6.56 -10.35 -4.20
CA ILE A 16 -6.42 -11.16 -2.97
C ILE A 16 -6.01 -10.29 -1.78
N ILE A 17 -5.04 -9.40 -1.96
CA ILE A 17 -4.59 -8.48 -0.91
C ILE A 17 -5.76 -7.60 -0.45
N LEU A 18 -6.49 -6.98 -1.37
CA LEU A 18 -7.63 -6.11 -1.03
C LEU A 18 -8.75 -6.83 -0.30
N GLU A 19 -9.03 -8.10 -0.64
CA GLU A 19 -10.03 -8.92 0.04
C GLU A 19 -9.68 -9.18 1.50
N ARG A 20 -8.40 -9.15 1.88
CA ARG A 20 -7.92 -9.35 3.24
C ARG A 20 -7.79 -8.06 4.05
N LEU A 21 -7.89 -6.90 3.42
CA LEU A 21 -7.82 -5.61 4.11
C LEU A 21 -9.18 -5.22 4.72
N PRO A 22 -9.18 -4.50 5.87
CA PRO A 22 -10.37 -3.86 6.39
C PRO A 22 -11.05 -2.98 5.32
N GLU A 23 -12.38 -2.95 5.32
CA GLU A 23 -13.17 -2.23 4.31
C GLU A 23 -12.71 -0.77 4.12
N LYS A 24 -12.45 -0.06 5.22
CA LYS A 24 -11.96 1.33 5.19
C LYS A 24 -10.70 1.49 4.35
N ILE A 25 -9.74 0.57 4.46
CA ILE A 25 -8.48 0.62 3.72
C ILE A 25 -8.71 0.28 2.25
N ARG A 26 -9.49 -0.77 1.98
CA ARG A 26 -9.86 -1.17 0.62
C ARG A 26 -10.52 -0.03 -0.16
N VAL A 27 -11.50 0.64 0.44
CA VAL A 27 -12.20 1.78 -0.19
C VAL A 27 -11.23 2.94 -0.46
N ALA A 28 -10.32 3.24 0.48
CA ALA A 28 -9.35 4.30 0.28
C ALA A 28 -8.37 4.01 -0.88
N LEU A 29 -7.87 2.77 -0.99
CA LEU A 29 -6.99 2.35 -2.09
C LEU A 29 -7.71 2.43 -3.44
N ILE A 30 -8.96 1.95 -3.53
CA ILE A 30 -9.76 2.03 -4.75
C ILE A 30 -10.06 3.48 -5.13
N ALA A 31 -10.46 4.31 -4.16
CA ALA A 31 -10.72 5.72 -4.40
C ALA A 31 -9.48 6.44 -4.93
N ARG A 32 -8.30 6.15 -4.36
CA ARG A 32 -7.03 6.71 -4.82
C ARG A 32 -6.67 6.27 -6.24
N ALA A 33 -6.91 5.00 -6.57
CA ALA A 33 -6.70 4.48 -7.93
C ALA A 33 -7.53 5.24 -8.97
N VAL A 34 -8.80 5.48 -8.66
CA VAL A 34 -9.71 6.26 -9.53
C VAL A 34 -9.30 7.72 -9.60
N GLU A 35 -8.92 8.33 -8.48
CA GLU A 35 -8.57 9.75 -8.41
C GLU A 35 -7.37 10.11 -9.31
N ILE A 36 -6.35 9.25 -9.35
CA ILE A 36 -5.13 9.52 -10.11
C ILE A 36 -5.03 8.73 -11.43
N ASP A 37 -6.06 7.95 -11.76
CA ASP A 37 -6.15 7.11 -12.97
C ASP A 37 -4.99 6.10 -13.10
N TYR A 38 -4.74 5.36 -12.01
CA TYR A 38 -3.69 4.32 -11.96
C TYR A 38 -4.30 2.96 -11.69
N PRO A 39 -3.64 1.88 -12.17
CA PRO A 39 -4.07 0.53 -11.86
C PRO A 39 -3.92 0.24 -10.36
N LEU A 40 -4.79 -0.65 -9.88
CA LEU A 40 -4.94 -0.89 -8.46
C LEU A 40 -3.72 -1.58 -7.85
N GLU A 41 -3.07 -2.46 -8.62
CA GLU A 41 -1.77 -3.05 -8.32
C GLU A 41 -0.71 -1.99 -8.03
N ALA A 42 -0.57 -0.98 -8.89
CA ALA A 42 0.41 0.09 -8.71
C ALA A 42 0.10 0.95 -7.48
N ILE A 43 -1.18 1.21 -7.18
CA ILE A 43 -1.55 1.94 -5.94
C ILE A 43 -1.13 1.16 -4.70
N ILE A 44 -1.36 -0.16 -4.68
CA ILE A 44 -0.98 -1.00 -3.54
C ILE A 44 0.54 -1.01 -3.38
N GLU A 45 1.28 -1.17 -4.47
CA GLU A 45 2.75 -1.15 -4.45
C GLU A 45 3.29 0.20 -4.01
N MET A 46 2.79 1.31 -4.57
CA MET A 46 3.20 2.65 -4.17
C MET A 46 2.89 2.93 -2.71
N ALA A 47 1.74 2.48 -2.20
CA ALA A 47 1.39 2.64 -0.78
C ALA A 47 2.36 1.87 0.12
N ILE A 48 2.74 0.65 -0.25
CA ILE A 48 3.70 -0.16 0.51
C ILE A 48 5.11 0.43 0.40
N ALA A 49 5.56 0.78 -0.82
CA ALA A 49 6.87 1.38 -1.06
C ALA A 49 7.01 2.72 -0.32
N SER A 50 5.99 3.57 -0.38
CA SER A 50 5.95 4.83 0.37
C SER A 50 5.96 4.61 1.88
N PHE A 51 5.37 3.53 2.39
CA PHE A 51 5.43 3.22 3.83
C PHE A 51 6.81 2.70 4.26
N LEU A 52 7.49 1.96 3.37
CA LEU A 52 8.81 1.39 3.62
C LEU A 52 9.96 2.39 3.40
N ASP A 53 9.70 3.48 2.67
CA ASP A 53 10.63 4.57 2.49
C ASP A 53 10.94 5.23 3.84
N SER A 54 12.22 5.19 4.25
CA SER A 54 12.69 5.76 5.51
C SER A 54 12.59 7.29 5.57
N GLU A 55 12.45 7.94 4.41
CA GLU A 55 12.26 9.39 4.32
C GLU A 55 10.78 9.78 4.25
N ALA A 56 9.87 8.82 4.11
CA ALA A 56 8.44 9.10 4.16
C ALA A 56 8.01 9.42 5.61
N LEU A 57 7.19 10.46 5.74
CA LEU A 57 6.64 10.89 7.04
C LEU A 57 5.89 9.74 7.71
N GLY A 58 6.52 9.16 8.73
CA GLY A 58 6.05 7.95 9.38
C GLY A 58 5.46 8.22 10.76
N PHE A 59 4.89 7.19 11.38
CA PHE A 59 4.46 7.26 12.78
C PHE A 59 5.61 7.61 13.73
N ALA A 60 6.87 7.31 13.38
CA ALA A 60 8.03 7.73 14.17
C ALA A 60 8.16 9.27 14.29
N ASP A 61 7.81 10.01 13.23
CA ASP A 61 7.81 11.47 13.23
C ASP A 61 6.63 12.05 14.01
N CYS A 62 5.52 11.31 14.10
CA CYS A 62 4.34 11.69 14.86
C CYS A 62 4.47 11.47 16.38
N LYS A 63 5.50 10.77 16.87
CA LYS A 63 5.68 10.38 18.30
C LYS A 63 4.38 9.90 18.99
N PRO A 64 3.67 8.88 18.49
CA PRO A 64 2.53 8.31 19.19
C PRO A 64 3.02 7.64 20.47
N GLY A 65 2.83 8.30 21.62
CA GLY A 65 3.25 7.80 22.93
C GLY A 65 3.93 8.79 23.87
N ARG A 66 4.09 10.07 23.53
CA ARG A 66 4.43 11.10 24.55
C ARG A 66 3.20 11.44 25.40
N GLY A 67 2.85 10.54 26.32
CA GLY A 67 1.71 10.73 27.22
C GLY A 67 1.39 9.55 28.15
N GLN A 68 2.37 8.68 28.43
CA GLN A 68 2.33 7.71 29.53
C GLN A 68 3.49 8.01 30.47
#